data_AF-A0A9D8DQ63-F1
#
_entry.id   AF-A0A9D8DQ63-F1
#
_cell.length_a   1.000
_cell.length_b   1.000
_cell.length_c   1.000
_cell.angle_alpha   90.00
_cell.angle_beta   90.00
_cell.angle_gamma   90.00
#
_symmetry.space_group_name_H-M   'P 1'
#
loop_
_entity.id
_entity.type
_entity.pdbx_description
1 polymer ?
#
loop_
_entity_poly.entity_id
_entity_poly.type
_entity_poly.pdbx_seq_one_letter_code
_entity_poly.pdbx_strand_id
1 'polypeptide(L)'
;MRARVVVPLLLALAATLGLVLGAVLPGTSSAPTANDSSPGAQATDAVPDSSEASGGQGESSSPPAPEVGDVTGDGGGVSAVSLPQPEMEITKLAPGETPPQFVIISFDGSCSNDIIRHYMDTADQVDARLTFFVSGLCLLPEGQRYLYETPGREAGSSAIGFADDAQEVVQRVANYKEAYEGGHEIGTHFLGHWCEPNDGAVNSWGTSEWESEFSQDIMIMDDWAAINGVSGPTPLPFNHSVMIGARTPCLEGQRDVMYPVFVENGFKYDASNPGVLQWPVQNDYGLWDFPLQTIKVVGYDRSNLSMDYNFLCAQNDCKQEADQATCDRIEQSTYDSLMAAVDALYNGNRAPLFFGNHFNTWVCGAYQNALTRFMIDASAQYPDLKFVSNADLVKWLEAQDQAVLDKLVAQGAQSY
;
A
#
# COMPACT_ATOMS: atom_id res chain seq x y z
N MET A 1 -23.21 8.51 36.94
CA MET A 1 -22.03 7.63 36.83
C MET A 1 -22.52 6.25 36.40
N ARG A 2 -22.38 5.92 35.11
CA ARG A 2 -22.60 4.55 34.60
C ARG A 2 -21.23 4.02 34.15
N ALA A 3 -20.95 2.75 34.45
CA ALA A 3 -19.66 2.16 34.15
C ALA A 3 -19.45 2.10 32.63
N ARG A 4 -18.26 2.53 32.17
CA ARG A 4 -17.80 2.24 30.81
C ARG A 4 -17.49 0.75 30.73
N VAL A 5 -18.23 0.03 29.90
CA VAL A 5 -17.85 -1.34 29.50
C VAL A 5 -16.81 -1.17 28.40
N VAL A 6 -15.54 -1.39 28.74
CA VAL A 6 -14.48 -1.53 27.74
C VAL A 6 -14.70 -2.90 27.09
N VAL A 7 -15.12 -2.90 25.82
CA VAL A 7 -15.20 -4.13 25.03
C VAL A 7 -13.77 -4.46 24.58
N PRO A 8 -13.21 -5.62 24.94
CA PRO A 8 -11.89 -6.01 24.44
C PRO A 8 -12.02 -6.39 22.95
N LEU A 9 -11.19 -5.77 22.12
CA LEU A 9 -11.07 -6.10 20.70
C LEU A 9 -10.53 -7.52 20.55
N LEU A 10 -11.38 -8.49 20.15
CA LEU A 10 -11.01 -9.90 20.00
C LEU A 10 -10.39 -10.17 18.62
N LEU A 11 -9.24 -9.57 18.36
CA LEU A 11 -8.41 -9.82 17.17
C LEU A 11 -7.34 -10.89 17.47
N ALA A 12 -7.75 -12.17 17.53
CA ALA A 12 -6.85 -13.33 17.47
C ALA A 12 -7.60 -14.68 17.35
N LEU A 13 -7.75 -15.22 16.13
CA LEU A 13 -7.80 -16.67 15.88
C LEU A 13 -7.70 -17.05 14.39
N ALA A 14 -6.49 -16.91 13.82
CA ALA A 14 -6.09 -17.59 12.58
C ALA A 14 -4.83 -18.41 12.86
N ALA A 15 -4.98 -19.71 13.05
CA ALA A 15 -3.89 -20.60 13.42
C ALA A 15 -3.32 -21.36 12.22
N THR A 16 -2.06 -21.06 11.89
CA THR A 16 -1.08 -21.96 11.23
C THR A 16 -1.42 -22.56 9.85
N LEU A 17 -0.68 -22.10 8.83
CA LEU A 17 0.29 -23.00 8.19
C LEU A 17 1.52 -22.25 7.66
N GLY A 18 2.60 -22.23 8.44
CA GLY A 18 3.90 -21.71 7.98
C GLY A 18 4.62 -22.73 7.10
N LEU A 19 4.71 -22.46 5.80
CA LEU A 19 5.53 -23.25 4.87
C LEU A 19 7.01 -22.95 5.08
N VAL A 20 7.67 -23.76 5.92
CA VAL A 20 9.14 -23.77 6.05
C VAL A 20 9.74 -24.54 4.87
N LEU A 21 10.05 -23.83 3.78
CA LEU A 21 10.78 -24.35 2.64
C LEU A 21 12.29 -24.09 2.79
N GLY A 22 13.00 -25.03 3.42
CA GLY A 22 14.45 -25.08 3.39
C GLY A 22 14.95 -25.60 2.04
N ALA A 23 15.28 -24.70 1.12
CA ALA A 23 15.82 -25.06 -0.20
C ALA A 23 17.35 -25.22 -0.18
N VAL A 24 17.83 -26.45 -0.30
CA VAL A 24 19.26 -26.75 -0.52
C VAL A 24 19.54 -26.75 -2.03
N LEU A 25 20.45 -25.89 -2.48
CA LEU A 25 20.90 -25.82 -3.88
C LEU A 25 21.75 -27.04 -4.28
N PRO A 26 21.59 -27.52 -5.53
CA PRO A 26 22.72 -28.13 -6.23
C PRO A 26 22.88 -27.66 -7.70
N GLY A 27 24.06 -27.14 -8.00
CA GLY A 27 24.89 -27.55 -9.15
C GLY A 27 24.32 -27.52 -10.58
N THR A 28 24.76 -26.50 -11.32
CA THR A 28 25.02 -26.46 -12.78
C THR A 28 25.00 -27.79 -13.58
N SER A 29 24.41 -27.79 -14.79
CA SER A 29 25.20 -27.66 -16.05
C SER A 29 24.45 -27.98 -17.36
N SER A 30 24.98 -27.42 -18.45
CA SER A 30 24.90 -27.91 -19.85
C SER A 30 23.64 -27.65 -20.70
N ALA A 31 23.80 -26.77 -21.71
CA ALA A 31 22.95 -26.71 -22.90
C ALA A 31 23.29 -27.83 -23.91
N PRO A 32 22.48 -28.02 -24.96
CA PRO A 32 23.08 -27.95 -26.30
C PRO A 32 22.27 -27.12 -27.32
N THR A 33 22.96 -26.73 -28.39
CA THR A 33 22.47 -25.89 -29.50
C THR A 33 22.05 -26.70 -30.74
N ALA A 34 21.19 -26.08 -31.57
CA ALA A 34 21.38 -25.87 -33.02
C ALA A 34 20.34 -26.44 -34.01
N ASN A 35 20.18 -25.62 -35.06
CA ASN A 35 19.55 -25.80 -36.38
C ASN A 35 18.01 -25.89 -36.47
N ASP A 36 17.26 -25.07 -37.24
CA ASP A 36 17.45 -24.24 -38.46
C ASP A 36 16.70 -24.83 -39.66
N SER A 37 15.75 -24.06 -40.22
CA SER A 37 15.14 -24.20 -41.55
C SER A 37 14.11 -23.08 -41.84
N SER A 38 14.55 -22.04 -42.54
CA SER A 38 13.71 -21.17 -43.40
C SER A 38 13.55 -21.81 -44.81
N PRO A 39 12.91 -21.23 -45.88
CA PRO A 39 12.43 -19.84 -46.06
C PRO A 39 11.12 -19.62 -46.88
N GLY A 40 10.70 -18.35 -47.03
CA GLY A 40 10.33 -17.82 -48.37
C GLY A 40 9.09 -16.90 -48.52
N ALA A 41 9.33 -15.60 -48.82
CA ALA A 41 8.56 -14.62 -49.64
C ALA A 41 8.78 -13.18 -49.10
N GLN A 42 9.58 -12.29 -49.72
CA GLN A 42 9.23 -11.37 -50.84
C GLN A 42 7.88 -10.64 -50.61
N ALA A 43 7.75 -9.32 -50.33
CA ALA A 43 8.44 -8.05 -50.67
C ALA A 43 7.75 -7.24 -51.81
N THR A 44 7.78 -5.89 -51.65
CA THR A 44 7.14 -4.76 -52.40
C THR A 44 5.78 -4.32 -51.81
N ASP A 45 5.40 -3.05 -51.66
CA ASP A 45 5.63 -1.77 -52.39
C ASP A 45 5.89 -0.58 -51.42
N ALA A 46 6.78 0.39 -51.65
CA ALA A 46 6.73 1.58 -52.54
C ALA A 46 5.92 2.80 -52.02
N VAL A 47 6.59 3.97 -51.95
CA VAL A 47 6.10 5.28 -51.45
C VAL A 47 6.02 6.30 -52.60
N PRO A 48 5.07 7.25 -52.56
CA PRO A 48 5.41 8.69 -52.66
C PRO A 48 4.62 9.52 -51.61
N ASP A 49 5.23 10.34 -50.77
CA ASP A 49 5.90 11.64 -51.00
C ASP A 49 4.96 12.82 -51.34
N SER A 50 4.90 13.82 -50.46
CA SER A 50 4.59 15.23 -50.75
C SER A 50 5.02 16.16 -49.59
N SER A 51 5.88 17.14 -49.90
CA SER A 51 6.05 18.44 -49.21
C SER A 51 4.71 19.21 -49.11
N GLU A 52 4.45 20.27 -48.31
CA GLU A 52 5.21 21.21 -47.46
C GLU A 52 4.15 21.89 -46.50
N ALA A 53 4.38 22.76 -45.50
CA ALA A 53 5.54 23.56 -45.09
C ALA A 53 5.55 23.96 -43.58
N SER A 54 6.57 24.77 -43.24
CA SER A 54 6.91 25.47 -42.00
C SER A 54 5.85 26.39 -41.34
N GLY A 55 5.87 26.43 -40.00
CA GLY A 55 6.07 27.71 -39.29
C GLY A 55 4.99 28.19 -38.31
N GLY A 56 5.21 27.97 -37.01
CA GLY A 56 4.39 28.59 -35.95
C GLY A 56 4.81 28.18 -34.54
N GLN A 57 5.77 28.91 -33.94
CA GLN A 57 6.05 28.79 -32.51
C GLN A 57 4.90 29.42 -31.72
N GLY A 58 4.06 28.60 -31.10
CA GLY A 58 3.14 29.01 -30.05
C GLY A 58 3.62 28.41 -28.73
N GLU A 59 3.84 29.25 -27.72
CA GLU A 59 4.03 28.78 -26.36
C GLU A 59 2.74 28.08 -25.92
N SER A 60 2.81 26.76 -25.72
CA SER A 60 1.68 25.98 -25.23
C SER A 60 1.49 26.25 -23.74
N SER A 61 0.85 27.36 -23.41
CA SER A 61 0.29 27.58 -22.07
C SER A 61 -0.68 26.45 -21.78
N SER A 62 -0.34 25.56 -20.85
CA SER A 62 -1.28 24.59 -20.29
C SER A 62 -2.55 25.32 -19.85
N PRO A 63 -3.75 24.79 -20.12
CA PRO A 63 -4.97 25.40 -19.60
C PRO A 63 -4.92 25.45 -18.07
N PRO A 64 -5.56 26.44 -17.42
CA PRO A 64 -5.66 26.47 -15.97
C PRO A 64 -6.30 25.16 -15.47
N ALA A 65 -5.83 24.67 -14.33
CA ALA A 65 -6.55 23.61 -13.62
C ALA A 65 -8.00 24.05 -13.39
N PRO A 66 -8.99 23.15 -13.52
CA PRO A 66 -10.39 23.49 -13.30
C PRO A 66 -10.61 24.05 -11.90
N GLU A 67 -11.43 25.10 -11.78
CA GLU A 67 -11.77 25.68 -10.48
C GLU A 67 -12.54 24.67 -9.61
N VAL A 68 -12.29 24.73 -8.31
CA VAL A 68 -12.87 23.81 -7.32
C VAL A 68 -14.36 24.10 -7.13
N GLY A 69 -15.22 23.13 -7.46
CA GLY A 69 -16.65 23.19 -7.15
C GLY A 69 -17.49 22.17 -7.93
N ASP A 70 -18.55 21.69 -7.28
CA ASP A 70 -19.70 20.98 -7.87
C ASP A 70 -19.42 19.65 -8.64
N VAL A 71 -18.92 18.65 -7.91
CA VAL A 71 -19.42 17.27 -8.07
C VAL A 71 -20.04 16.83 -6.75
N THR A 72 -21.33 17.10 -6.59
CA THR A 72 -22.13 16.38 -5.60
C THR A 72 -22.32 14.95 -6.09
N GLY A 73 -21.96 13.95 -5.27
CA GLY A 73 -22.51 12.60 -5.46
C GLY A 73 -24.04 12.65 -5.39
N ASP A 74 -24.73 11.65 -5.96
CA ASP A 74 -26.21 11.61 -5.98
C ASP A 74 -26.85 11.61 -4.56
N GLY A 75 -26.06 11.27 -3.52
CA GLY A 75 -26.43 11.36 -2.10
C GLY A 75 -26.18 12.73 -1.42
N GLY A 76 -25.55 13.68 -2.11
CA GLY A 76 -25.15 14.98 -1.55
C GLY A 76 -23.79 14.99 -0.83
N GLY A 77 -22.96 13.97 -1.04
CA GLY A 77 -21.55 13.98 -0.62
C GLY A 77 -20.78 15.18 -1.18
N VAL A 78 -19.93 15.77 -0.34
CA VAL A 78 -19.05 16.92 -0.67
C VAL A 78 -17.61 16.48 -0.86
N SER A 79 -17.40 15.43 -1.66
CA SER A 79 -16.06 15.01 -2.04
C SER A 79 -15.69 15.77 -3.31
N ALA A 80 -14.67 16.62 -3.23
CA ALA A 80 -14.30 17.48 -4.36
C ALA A 80 -13.89 16.64 -5.58
N VAL A 81 -13.97 17.23 -6.78
CA VAL A 81 -13.15 16.77 -7.91
C VAL A 81 -11.71 16.66 -7.40
N SER A 82 -11.12 15.47 -7.47
CA SER A 82 -9.86 15.15 -6.81
C SER A 82 -8.78 16.20 -7.13
N LEU A 83 -8.43 16.98 -6.11
CA LEU A 83 -7.42 18.02 -6.20
C LEU A 83 -6.03 17.36 -6.30
N PRO A 84 -5.08 17.92 -7.06
CA PRO A 84 -3.75 17.35 -7.10
C PRO A 84 -3.07 17.40 -5.71
N GLN A 85 -2.51 16.27 -5.28
CA GLN A 85 -1.56 16.24 -4.17
C GLN A 85 -0.30 17.09 -4.50
N PRO A 86 0.47 17.52 -3.49
CA PRO A 86 1.83 18.00 -3.71
C PRO A 86 2.64 16.98 -4.52
N GLU A 87 3.22 17.41 -5.63
CA GLU A 87 4.03 16.54 -6.49
C GLU A 87 5.40 16.23 -5.86
N MET A 88 5.86 14.99 -6.04
CA MET A 88 7.25 14.60 -5.77
C MET A 88 8.09 14.84 -7.02
N GLU A 89 9.26 15.45 -6.88
CA GLU A 89 10.24 15.59 -7.96
C GLU A 89 10.72 14.21 -8.45
N ILE A 90 10.42 13.88 -9.72
CA ILE A 90 10.78 12.58 -10.33
C ILE A 90 11.90 12.79 -11.34
N THR A 91 13.08 12.28 -10.99
CA THR A 91 14.24 12.24 -11.90
C THR A 91 14.25 10.91 -12.66
N LYS A 92 14.24 10.97 -14.00
CA LYS A 92 14.56 9.83 -14.87
C LYS A 92 16.04 9.49 -14.73
N LEU A 93 16.37 8.21 -14.53
CA LEU A 93 17.76 7.74 -14.52
C LEU A 93 18.35 7.71 -15.93
N ALA A 94 19.56 8.22 -16.08
CA ALA A 94 20.39 7.93 -17.24
C ALA A 94 20.93 6.49 -17.18
N PRO A 95 21.27 5.86 -18.33
CA PRO A 95 21.79 4.49 -18.34
C PRO A 95 23.05 4.30 -17.50
N GLY A 96 22.91 3.59 -16.37
CA GLY A 96 24.01 3.27 -15.45
C GLY A 96 24.07 4.14 -14.18
N GLU A 97 23.14 5.08 -14.00
CA GLU A 97 22.97 5.78 -12.73
C GLU A 97 22.37 4.87 -11.65
N THR A 98 22.71 5.15 -10.40
CA THR A 98 22.21 4.42 -9.23
C THR A 98 20.90 5.07 -8.75
N PRO A 99 19.79 4.31 -8.60
CA PRO A 99 18.56 4.85 -8.03
C PRO A 99 18.74 5.29 -6.56
N PRO A 100 17.90 6.22 -6.07
CA PRO A 100 17.68 6.43 -4.64
C PRO A 100 17.33 5.11 -3.95
N GLN A 101 17.64 4.99 -2.66
CA GLN A 101 17.10 3.89 -1.87
C GLN A 101 15.68 4.24 -1.45
N PHE A 102 14.69 3.71 -2.15
CA PHE A 102 13.29 3.88 -1.75
C PHE A 102 12.96 3.01 -0.53
N VAL A 103 12.23 3.60 0.42
CA VAL A 103 11.59 2.88 1.52
C VAL A 103 10.13 3.31 1.55
N ILE A 104 9.22 2.33 1.48
CA ILE A 104 7.79 2.53 1.39
C ILE A 104 7.17 1.99 2.67
N ILE A 105 6.67 2.92 3.49
CA ILE A 105 6.00 2.60 4.75
C ILE A 105 4.50 2.73 4.53
N SER A 106 3.78 1.65 4.85
CA SER A 106 2.34 1.53 4.63
C SER A 106 1.61 1.06 5.88
N PHE A 107 0.36 1.51 6.06
CA PHE A 107 -0.47 1.22 7.21
C PHE A 107 -1.85 0.68 6.82
N ASP A 108 -2.24 -0.44 7.40
CA ASP A 108 -3.46 -1.18 7.09
C ASP A 108 -4.59 -0.81 8.04
N GLY A 109 -5.81 -0.69 7.51
CA GLY A 109 -7.02 -0.24 8.20
C GLY A 109 -7.02 1.26 8.50
N SER A 110 -5.95 1.80 9.07
CA SER A 110 -5.68 3.24 9.25
C SER A 110 -6.72 4.08 10.04
N CYS A 111 -7.57 3.48 10.89
CA CYS A 111 -8.65 4.21 11.58
C CYS A 111 -8.27 5.05 12.83
N SER A 112 -7.12 4.80 13.48
CA SER A 112 -6.70 5.45 14.73
C SER A 112 -6.23 6.90 14.55
N ASN A 113 -6.95 7.84 15.16
CA ASN A 113 -6.67 9.28 15.10
C ASN A 113 -5.35 9.72 15.77
N ASP A 114 -4.90 8.99 16.80
CA ASP A 114 -3.65 9.33 17.51
C ASP A 114 -2.42 8.77 16.79
N ILE A 115 -2.54 7.58 16.18
CA ILE A 115 -1.43 6.92 15.50
C ILE A 115 -1.14 7.56 14.14
N ILE A 116 -2.16 7.97 13.38
CA ILE A 116 -1.94 8.71 12.12
C ILE A 116 -1.19 10.02 12.37
N ARG A 117 -1.57 10.78 13.41
CA ARG A 117 -0.87 12.03 13.79
C ARG A 117 0.57 11.78 14.18
N HIS A 118 0.83 10.77 15.02
CA HIS A 118 2.19 10.38 15.38
C HIS A 118 3.07 10.11 14.15
N TYR A 119 2.54 9.44 13.12
CA TYR A 119 3.31 9.17 11.91
C TYR A 119 3.39 10.34 10.93
N MET A 120 2.40 11.23 10.88
CA MET A 120 2.51 12.51 10.15
C MET A 120 3.57 13.42 10.81
N ASP A 121 3.51 13.60 12.13
CA ASP A 121 4.53 14.33 12.92
C ASP A 121 5.94 13.74 12.73
N THR A 122 6.05 12.42 12.61
CA THR A 122 7.33 11.72 12.34
C THR A 122 7.78 11.94 10.89
N ALA A 123 6.85 11.93 9.94
CA ALA A 123 7.15 12.08 8.53
C ALA A 123 7.62 13.50 8.17
N ASP A 124 7.00 14.53 8.75
CA ASP A 124 7.42 15.94 8.64
C ASP A 124 8.89 16.15 9.08
N GLN A 125 9.37 15.37 10.06
CA GLN A 125 10.75 15.46 10.54
C GLN A 125 11.78 14.88 9.57
N VAL A 126 11.37 14.01 8.64
CA VAL A 126 12.28 13.24 7.76
C VAL A 126 11.96 13.38 6.26
N ASP A 127 11.05 14.29 5.87
CA ASP A 127 10.57 14.48 4.49
C ASP A 127 10.00 13.18 3.89
N ALA A 128 9.18 12.47 4.67
CA ALA A 128 8.57 11.20 4.26
C ALA A 128 7.15 11.35 3.71
N ARG A 129 6.88 10.59 2.66
CA ARG A 129 5.51 10.35 2.15
C ARG A 129 5.16 8.90 2.47
N LEU A 130 3.97 8.69 3.00
CA LEU A 130 3.49 7.42 3.57
C LEU A 130 2.25 6.95 2.82
N THR A 131 1.92 5.66 2.89
CA THR A 131 0.65 5.13 2.36
C THR A 131 -0.27 4.70 3.50
N PHE A 132 -1.45 5.30 3.59
CA PHE A 132 -2.51 4.87 4.50
C PHE A 132 -3.54 4.07 3.69
N PHE A 133 -3.52 2.74 3.81
CA PHE A 133 -4.61 1.90 3.32
C PHE A 133 -5.76 2.02 4.31
N VAL A 134 -6.72 2.89 3.97
CA VAL A 134 -7.90 3.18 4.78
C VAL A 134 -8.95 2.10 4.53
N SER A 135 -9.56 1.59 5.59
CA SER A 135 -10.84 0.89 5.44
C SER A 135 -11.97 1.91 5.41
N GLY A 136 -12.89 1.82 4.44
CA GLY A 136 -14.10 2.65 4.43
C GLY A 136 -14.92 2.52 5.74
N LEU A 137 -14.84 1.39 6.44
CA LEU A 137 -15.51 1.22 7.76
C LEU A 137 -14.96 2.15 8.85
N CYS A 138 -13.79 2.78 8.64
CA CYS A 138 -13.34 3.88 9.49
C CYS A 138 -14.29 5.10 9.42
N LEU A 139 -15.11 5.25 8.38
CA LEU A 139 -16.03 6.36 8.18
C LEU A 139 -17.51 6.00 8.43
N LEU A 140 -17.81 4.73 8.77
CA LEU A 140 -19.15 4.23 9.05
C LEU A 140 -19.32 3.95 10.56
N PRO A 141 -20.22 4.64 11.30
CA PRO A 141 -20.45 4.35 12.71
C PRO A 141 -21.20 3.03 12.97
N GLU A 142 -21.00 2.44 14.15
CA GLU A 142 -21.71 1.24 14.62
C GLU A 142 -23.24 1.36 14.47
N GLY A 143 -23.81 2.55 14.72
CA GLY A 143 -25.24 2.81 14.55
C GLY A 143 -25.76 2.75 13.10
N GLN A 144 -24.85 2.87 12.12
CA GLN A 144 -25.14 2.82 10.68
C GLN A 144 -24.61 1.53 10.02
N ARG A 145 -24.04 0.59 10.78
CA ARG A 145 -23.34 -0.59 10.24
C ARG A 145 -24.15 -1.42 9.23
N TYR A 146 -25.48 -1.43 9.34
CA TYR A 146 -26.37 -2.13 8.40
C TYR A 146 -26.42 -1.53 6.98
N LEU A 147 -25.76 -0.38 6.74
CA LEU A 147 -25.48 0.11 5.37
C LEU A 147 -24.39 -0.69 4.66
N TYR A 148 -23.57 -1.45 5.40
CA TYR A 148 -22.56 -2.35 4.84
C TYR A 148 -23.15 -3.76 4.67
N GLU A 149 -23.42 -4.14 3.42
CA GLU A 149 -23.80 -5.50 3.01
C GLU A 149 -22.55 -6.36 2.84
N THR A 150 -22.06 -6.89 3.97
CA THR A 150 -20.85 -7.74 4.05
C THR A 150 -20.87 -8.91 3.05
N PRO A 151 -19.91 -9.01 2.11
CA PRO A 151 -19.84 -10.14 1.19
C PRO A 151 -19.78 -11.49 1.94
N GLY A 152 -20.65 -12.42 1.54
CA GLY A 152 -20.75 -13.76 2.14
C GLY A 152 -21.27 -13.82 3.59
N ARG A 153 -21.76 -12.72 4.18
CA ARG A 153 -22.14 -12.62 5.61
C ARG A 153 -23.42 -11.81 5.85
N GLU A 154 -23.85 -11.72 7.10
CA GLU A 154 -24.95 -10.83 7.50
C GLU A 154 -24.53 -9.35 7.40
N ALA A 155 -25.45 -8.47 6.98
CA ALA A 155 -25.20 -7.03 6.89
C ALA A 155 -24.76 -6.43 8.24
N GLY A 156 -23.78 -5.51 8.18
CA GLY A 156 -23.14 -4.89 9.32
C GLY A 156 -22.20 -5.81 10.10
N SER A 157 -21.56 -6.77 9.43
CA SER A 157 -20.59 -7.70 10.03
C SER A 157 -19.17 -7.27 9.66
N SER A 158 -18.37 -6.83 10.63
CA SER A 158 -16.97 -6.42 10.43
C SER A 158 -16.05 -7.15 11.42
N ALA A 159 -14.88 -7.59 10.96
CA ALA A 159 -13.82 -8.14 11.81
C ALA A 159 -12.99 -7.05 12.51
N ILE A 160 -12.95 -5.84 11.94
CA ILE A 160 -12.21 -4.68 12.45
C ILE A 160 -13.09 -3.68 13.20
N GLY A 161 -14.41 -3.88 13.21
CA GLY A 161 -15.39 -2.97 13.81
C GLY A 161 -15.80 -1.84 12.88
N PHE A 162 -16.22 -0.74 13.50
CA PHE A 162 -16.82 0.46 12.90
C PHE A 162 -16.32 1.71 13.66
N ALA A 163 -16.68 2.92 13.23
CA ALA A 163 -16.50 4.12 14.06
C ALA A 163 -17.42 4.11 15.30
N ASP A 164 -16.98 4.72 16.41
CA ASP A 164 -17.81 4.87 17.61
C ASP A 164 -19.01 5.79 17.34
N ASP A 165 -18.76 6.94 16.72
CA ASP A 165 -19.78 7.94 16.35
C ASP A 165 -19.32 8.87 15.21
N ALA A 166 -20.23 9.75 14.78
CA ALA A 166 -19.95 10.75 13.73
C ALA A 166 -18.89 11.79 14.12
N GLN A 167 -18.63 12.02 15.41
CA GLN A 167 -17.55 12.92 15.86
C GLN A 167 -16.18 12.27 15.65
N GLU A 168 -16.07 10.94 15.82
CA GLU A 168 -14.87 10.20 15.45
C GLU A 168 -14.64 10.22 13.93
N VAL A 169 -15.69 10.02 13.12
CA VAL A 169 -15.61 10.09 11.66
C VAL A 169 -15.09 11.45 11.19
N VAL A 170 -15.60 12.56 11.74
CA VAL A 170 -15.11 13.92 11.40
C VAL A 170 -13.62 14.11 11.75
N GLN A 171 -13.12 13.46 12.82
CA GLN A 171 -11.69 13.50 13.15
C GLN A 171 -10.84 12.68 12.17
N ARG A 172 -11.31 11.50 11.79
CA ARG A 172 -10.63 10.63 10.81
C ARG A 172 -10.54 11.33 9.44
N VAL A 173 -11.64 11.92 8.98
CA VAL A 173 -11.70 12.75 7.77
C VAL A 173 -10.72 13.92 7.82
N ALA A 174 -10.62 14.63 8.95
CA ALA A 174 -9.69 15.74 9.09
C ALA A 174 -8.23 15.27 8.97
N ASN A 175 -7.88 14.14 9.60
CA ASN A 175 -6.55 13.55 9.49
C ASN A 175 -6.27 13.03 8.06
N TYR A 176 -7.24 12.44 7.36
CA TYR A 176 -7.05 11.98 5.97
C TYR A 176 -6.91 13.14 4.99
N LYS A 177 -7.63 14.25 5.21
CA LYS A 177 -7.45 15.51 4.48
C LYS A 177 -6.03 16.06 4.67
N GLU A 178 -5.57 16.15 5.91
CA GLU A 178 -4.22 16.64 6.26
C GLU A 178 -3.13 15.74 5.64
N ALA A 179 -3.28 14.42 5.75
CA ALA A 179 -2.40 13.45 5.11
C ALA A 179 -2.33 13.65 3.58
N TYR A 180 -3.49 13.78 2.92
CA TYR A 180 -3.55 14.00 1.48
C TYR A 180 -2.92 15.34 1.04
N GLU A 181 -3.16 16.41 1.81
CA GLU A 181 -2.61 17.74 1.57
C GLU A 181 -1.10 17.85 1.86
N GLY A 182 -0.56 16.98 2.73
CA GLY A 182 0.88 16.74 2.90
C GLY A 182 1.50 15.86 1.80
N GLY A 183 0.68 15.21 0.97
CA GLY A 183 1.14 14.30 -0.09
C GLY A 183 1.39 12.87 0.36
N HIS A 184 0.86 12.46 1.50
CA HIS A 184 0.70 11.04 1.82
C HIS A 184 -0.39 10.44 0.93
N GLU A 185 -0.21 9.19 0.54
CA GLU A 185 -1.17 8.45 -0.25
C GLU A 185 -2.30 7.92 0.63
N ILE A 186 -3.53 8.04 0.12
CA ILE A 186 -4.71 7.34 0.62
C ILE A 186 -5.01 6.21 -0.37
N GLY A 187 -4.78 4.97 0.05
CA GLY A 187 -5.21 3.76 -0.66
C GLY A 187 -6.35 3.07 0.08
N THR A 188 -6.88 1.97 -0.46
CA THR A 188 -7.93 1.19 0.21
C THR A 188 -7.39 -0.07 0.91
N HIS A 189 -7.99 -0.40 2.05
CA HIS A 189 -7.90 -1.71 2.71
C HIS A 189 -9.24 -2.46 2.68
N PHE A 190 -10.16 -2.03 1.82
CA PHE A 190 -11.54 -2.54 1.70
C PHE A 190 -12.30 -2.43 3.04
N LEU A 191 -13.38 -3.19 3.24
CA LEU A 191 -14.32 -2.98 4.33
C LEU A 191 -14.21 -4.08 5.41
N GLY A 192 -14.89 -5.21 5.24
CA GLY A 192 -15.24 -6.09 6.37
C GLY A 192 -14.08 -6.85 7.01
N HIS A 193 -12.94 -6.95 6.32
CA HIS A 193 -11.71 -7.59 6.78
C HIS A 193 -11.89 -9.04 7.28
N TRP A 194 -12.77 -9.82 6.65
CA TRP A 194 -12.94 -11.23 7.00
C TRP A 194 -11.83 -12.08 6.36
N CYS A 195 -11.11 -12.84 7.18
CA CYS A 195 -9.97 -13.66 6.76
C CYS A 195 -10.21 -15.14 7.08
N GLU A 196 -9.51 -16.06 6.40
CA GLU A 196 -9.57 -17.49 6.68
C GLU A 196 -9.21 -17.80 8.16
N PRO A 197 -9.86 -18.81 8.78
CA PRO A 197 -10.81 -19.77 8.20
C PRO A 197 -12.29 -19.33 8.34
N ASN A 198 -12.57 -18.03 8.45
CA ASN A 198 -13.94 -17.54 8.62
C ASN A 198 -14.74 -17.67 7.31
N ASP A 199 -16.02 -18.06 7.40
CA ASP A 199 -16.93 -18.09 6.22
C ASP A 199 -16.98 -16.70 5.55
N GLY A 200 -17.04 -16.63 4.21
CA GLY A 200 -17.07 -15.34 3.51
C GLY A 200 -15.78 -14.51 3.63
N ALA A 201 -14.65 -15.14 4.00
CA ALA A 201 -13.34 -14.50 3.96
C ALA A 201 -12.95 -14.03 2.55
N VAL A 202 -12.06 -13.03 2.46
CA VAL A 202 -11.59 -12.43 1.20
C VAL A 202 -11.06 -13.48 0.22
N ASN A 203 -10.41 -14.55 0.70
CA ASN A 203 -9.95 -15.62 -0.19
C ASN A 203 -11.09 -16.39 -0.91
N SER A 204 -12.32 -16.36 -0.37
CA SER A 204 -13.49 -17.04 -0.93
C SER A 204 -14.31 -16.22 -1.93
N TRP A 205 -13.98 -14.94 -2.12
CA TRP A 205 -14.76 -14.00 -2.93
C TRP A 205 -14.65 -14.26 -4.43
N GLY A 206 -15.80 -14.21 -5.12
CA GLY A 206 -15.89 -14.13 -6.57
C GLY A 206 -15.83 -12.68 -7.06
N THR A 207 -15.93 -12.49 -8.38
CA THR A 207 -15.94 -11.16 -9.01
C THR A 207 -17.08 -10.29 -8.46
N SER A 208 -18.27 -10.85 -8.26
CA SER A 208 -19.44 -10.16 -7.70
C SER A 208 -19.24 -9.66 -6.27
N GLU A 209 -18.52 -10.42 -5.44
CA GLU A 209 -18.19 -10.04 -4.07
C GLU A 209 -17.17 -8.89 -4.06
N TRP A 210 -16.17 -8.92 -4.95
CA TRP A 210 -15.21 -7.83 -5.14
C TRP A 210 -15.86 -6.54 -5.68
N GLU A 211 -16.72 -6.66 -6.70
CA GLU A 211 -17.51 -5.53 -7.24
C GLU A 211 -18.40 -4.92 -6.14
N SER A 212 -19.05 -5.76 -5.33
CA SER A 212 -19.87 -5.32 -4.19
C SER A 212 -19.05 -4.57 -3.15
N GLU A 213 -17.96 -5.17 -2.66
CA GLU A 213 -17.06 -4.54 -1.68
C GLU A 213 -16.55 -3.19 -2.17
N PHE A 214 -16.10 -3.12 -3.42
CA PHE A 214 -15.59 -1.90 -4.03
C PHE A 214 -16.66 -0.80 -4.17
N SER A 215 -17.86 -1.17 -4.65
CA SER A 215 -18.98 -0.22 -4.79
C SER A 215 -19.42 0.37 -3.44
N GLN A 216 -19.33 -0.43 -2.37
CA GLN A 216 -19.65 0.00 -1.02
C GLN A 216 -18.53 0.85 -0.41
N ASP A 217 -17.26 0.56 -0.72
CA ASP A 217 -16.11 1.37 -0.28
C ASP A 217 -16.14 2.77 -0.91
N ILE A 218 -16.45 2.87 -2.21
CA ILE A 218 -16.74 4.15 -2.88
C ILE A 218 -17.86 4.90 -2.14
N MET A 219 -19.01 4.25 -1.94
CA MET A 219 -20.18 4.88 -1.31
C MET A 219 -19.87 5.40 0.10
N ILE A 220 -19.19 4.61 0.93
CA ILE A 220 -18.85 5.01 2.31
C ILE A 220 -17.80 6.12 2.33
N MET A 221 -16.81 6.08 1.44
CA MET A 221 -15.77 7.11 1.33
C MET A 221 -16.31 8.44 0.77
N ASP A 222 -17.16 8.40 -0.26
CA ASP A 222 -17.58 9.59 -0.99
C ASP A 222 -18.81 10.28 -0.36
N ASP A 223 -19.77 9.51 0.18
CA ASP A 223 -20.97 10.02 0.85
C ASP A 223 -20.84 10.07 2.39
N TRP A 224 -19.62 9.96 2.94
CA TRP A 224 -19.34 9.91 4.39
C TRP A 224 -20.12 10.97 5.20
N ALA A 225 -20.19 12.21 4.71
CA ALA A 225 -20.85 13.31 5.41
C ALA A 225 -22.37 13.13 5.48
N ALA A 226 -22.98 12.61 4.42
CA ALA A 226 -24.42 12.35 4.35
C ALA A 226 -24.82 11.17 5.24
N ILE A 227 -24.05 10.06 5.18
CA ILE A 227 -24.19 8.88 6.05
C ILE A 227 -24.15 9.26 7.53
N ASN A 228 -23.27 10.19 7.88
CA ASN A 228 -23.04 10.63 9.26
C ASN A 228 -23.90 11.84 9.69
N GLY A 229 -24.75 12.38 8.81
CA GLY A 229 -25.59 13.55 9.11
C GLY A 229 -24.81 14.82 9.43
N VAL A 230 -23.59 14.96 8.91
CA VAL A 230 -22.70 16.10 9.19
C VAL A 230 -23.15 17.30 8.36
N SER A 231 -23.62 18.36 9.03
CA SER A 231 -24.05 19.60 8.39
C SER A 231 -22.90 20.58 8.24
N GLY A 232 -22.66 21.09 7.02
CA GLY A 232 -21.53 21.98 6.72
C GLY A 232 -20.15 21.33 6.91
N PRO A 233 -19.93 20.09 6.41
CA PRO A 233 -18.62 19.44 6.46
C PRO A 233 -17.55 20.27 5.73
N THR A 234 -16.30 20.16 6.17
CA THR A 234 -15.16 20.55 5.32
C THR A 234 -14.97 19.43 4.28
N PRO A 235 -15.00 19.73 2.97
CA PRO A 235 -14.76 18.73 1.92
C PRO A 235 -13.44 17.99 2.10
N LEU A 236 -13.45 16.68 1.81
CA LEU A 236 -12.21 16.00 1.43
C LEU A 236 -11.71 16.62 0.11
N PRO A 237 -10.40 16.87 -0.02
CA PRO A 237 -9.80 17.34 -1.28
C PRO A 237 -9.74 16.23 -2.34
N PHE A 238 -10.27 15.05 -2.04
CA PHE A 238 -10.33 13.87 -2.88
C PHE A 238 -11.66 13.14 -2.73
N ASN A 239 -11.94 12.25 -3.67
CA ASN A 239 -12.92 11.17 -3.56
C ASN A 239 -12.19 9.81 -3.77
N HIS A 240 -12.92 8.69 -3.75
CA HIS A 240 -12.35 7.33 -3.84
C HIS A 240 -11.38 7.15 -5.02
N SER A 241 -11.56 7.85 -6.15
CA SER A 241 -10.71 7.73 -7.36
C SER A 241 -9.22 8.00 -7.18
N VAL A 242 -8.78 8.55 -6.03
CA VAL A 242 -7.35 8.71 -5.71
C VAL A 242 -6.70 7.44 -5.19
N MET A 243 -7.49 6.46 -4.76
CA MET A 243 -7.04 5.16 -4.28
C MET A 243 -6.61 4.28 -5.47
N ILE A 244 -5.44 4.56 -6.03
CA ILE A 244 -4.89 3.84 -7.20
C ILE A 244 -4.26 2.48 -6.85
N GLY A 245 -4.51 1.95 -5.66
CA GLY A 245 -4.00 0.65 -5.23
C GLY A 245 -4.42 0.31 -3.82
N ALA A 246 -4.16 -0.94 -3.45
CA ALA A 246 -4.67 -1.53 -2.22
C ALA A 246 -3.71 -2.55 -1.61
N ARG A 247 -3.99 -2.89 -0.35
CA ARG A 247 -3.60 -4.17 0.24
C ARG A 247 -4.87 -4.88 0.69
N THR A 248 -5.03 -6.16 0.34
CA THR A 248 -6.20 -6.93 0.75
C THR A 248 -6.12 -7.34 2.22
N PRO A 249 -7.26 -7.45 2.93
CA PRO A 249 -7.31 -8.02 4.27
C PRO A 249 -6.58 -9.36 4.37
N CYS A 250 -5.70 -9.49 5.35
CA CYS A 250 -4.87 -10.67 5.58
C CYS A 250 -4.06 -11.17 4.36
N LEU A 251 -3.82 -10.34 3.33
CA LEU A 251 -3.10 -10.70 2.10
C LEU A 251 -3.85 -11.74 1.22
N GLU A 252 -5.14 -11.91 1.47
CA GLU A 252 -6.01 -12.91 0.83
C GLU A 252 -6.59 -12.44 -0.51
N GLY A 253 -7.23 -13.37 -1.23
CA GLY A 253 -7.92 -13.11 -2.49
C GLY A 253 -7.38 -13.98 -3.62
N GLN A 254 -8.26 -14.44 -4.50
CA GLN A 254 -7.87 -15.17 -5.71
C GLN A 254 -7.41 -14.15 -6.77
N ARG A 255 -6.12 -14.17 -7.09
CA ARG A 255 -5.44 -13.13 -7.89
C ARG A 255 -6.04 -12.99 -9.29
N ASP A 256 -6.38 -14.10 -9.92
CA ASP A 256 -7.06 -14.20 -11.22
C ASP A 256 -8.54 -13.75 -11.19
N VAL A 257 -9.15 -13.65 -10.01
CA VAL A 257 -10.50 -13.13 -9.80
C VAL A 257 -10.48 -11.63 -9.46
N MET A 258 -9.56 -11.20 -8.59
CA MET A 258 -9.53 -9.83 -8.05
C MET A 258 -8.83 -8.83 -8.98
N TYR A 259 -7.75 -9.23 -9.69
CA TYR A 259 -7.00 -8.31 -10.55
C TYR A 259 -7.81 -7.73 -11.73
N PRO A 260 -8.70 -8.48 -12.41
CA PRO A 260 -9.62 -7.89 -13.38
C PRO A 260 -10.46 -6.74 -12.78
N VAL A 261 -10.99 -6.92 -11.57
CA VAL A 261 -11.79 -5.88 -10.87
C VAL A 261 -10.91 -4.69 -10.49
N PHE A 262 -9.70 -4.92 -10.01
CA PHE A 262 -8.75 -3.86 -9.67
C PHE A 262 -8.40 -3.01 -10.92
N VAL A 263 -8.15 -3.66 -12.06
CA VAL A 263 -7.84 -2.97 -13.33
C VAL A 263 -9.06 -2.21 -13.87
N GLU A 264 -10.26 -2.78 -13.82
CA GLU A 264 -11.50 -2.10 -14.23
C GLU A 264 -11.76 -0.83 -13.41
N ASN A 265 -11.38 -0.86 -12.12
CA ASN A 265 -11.48 0.28 -11.21
C ASN A 265 -10.23 1.17 -11.17
N GLY A 266 -9.32 1.02 -12.15
CA GLY A 266 -8.22 1.97 -12.38
C GLY A 266 -7.02 1.84 -11.47
N PHE A 267 -6.90 0.74 -10.69
CA PHE A 267 -5.70 0.50 -9.88
C PHE A 267 -4.45 0.37 -10.74
N LYS A 268 -3.32 0.72 -10.12
CA LYS A 268 -1.97 0.70 -10.69
C LYS A 268 -1.07 -0.33 -10.01
N TYR A 269 -1.37 -0.72 -8.78
CA TYR A 269 -0.58 -1.68 -8.02
C TYR A 269 -1.42 -2.52 -7.06
N ASP A 270 -0.88 -3.68 -6.67
CA ASP A 270 -1.32 -4.48 -5.53
C ASP A 270 -0.17 -4.61 -4.53
N ALA A 271 -0.46 -4.41 -3.24
CA ALA A 271 0.52 -4.52 -2.16
C ALA A 271 0.29 -5.75 -1.25
N SER A 272 -0.35 -6.79 -1.80
CA SER A 272 -0.90 -7.92 -1.04
C SER A 272 -0.07 -9.20 -1.16
N ASN A 273 0.91 -9.28 -2.05
CA ASN A 273 1.68 -10.51 -2.23
C ASN A 273 2.89 -10.59 -1.27
N PRO A 274 3.31 -11.80 -0.86
CA PRO A 274 4.62 -12.01 -0.25
C PRO A 274 5.73 -11.95 -1.30
N GLY A 275 6.91 -11.47 -0.93
CA GLY A 275 8.03 -11.34 -1.88
C GLY A 275 9.41 -11.46 -1.26
N VAL A 276 10.39 -10.95 -2.01
CA VAL A 276 11.81 -10.90 -1.67
C VAL A 276 12.38 -9.52 -2.03
N LEU A 277 13.58 -9.21 -1.54
CA LEU A 277 14.25 -7.91 -1.71
C LEU A 277 14.74 -7.68 -3.15
N GLN A 278 13.81 -7.51 -4.10
CA GLN A 278 14.05 -7.31 -5.53
C GLN A 278 13.19 -6.16 -6.07
N TRP A 279 13.55 -5.64 -7.24
CA TRP A 279 12.76 -4.62 -7.91
C TRP A 279 11.37 -5.14 -8.29
N PRO A 280 10.30 -4.35 -8.11
CA PRO A 280 8.95 -4.74 -8.49
C PRO A 280 8.83 -4.88 -10.01
N VAL A 281 7.84 -5.67 -10.43
CA VAL A 281 7.45 -5.86 -11.84
C VAL A 281 5.94 -5.67 -11.97
N GLN A 282 5.48 -5.37 -13.18
CA GLN A 282 4.05 -5.51 -13.49
C GLN A 282 3.70 -6.99 -13.64
N ASN A 283 2.53 -7.38 -13.14
CA ASN A 283 1.95 -8.69 -13.39
C ASN A 283 1.27 -8.74 -14.77
N ASP A 284 0.74 -9.91 -15.16
CA ASP A 284 0.10 -10.12 -16.47
C ASP A 284 -1.17 -9.25 -16.71
N TYR A 285 -1.68 -8.58 -15.68
CA TYR A 285 -2.81 -7.63 -15.76
C TYR A 285 -2.35 -6.16 -15.84
N GLY A 286 -1.05 -5.88 -15.78
CA GLY A 286 -0.49 -4.53 -15.82
C GLY A 286 -0.42 -3.81 -14.46
N LEU A 287 -0.79 -4.48 -13.36
CA LEU A 287 -0.62 -3.94 -12.01
C LEU A 287 0.80 -4.17 -11.53
N TRP A 288 1.44 -3.15 -10.93
CA TRP A 288 2.70 -3.32 -10.21
C TRP A 288 2.50 -4.21 -8.98
N ASP A 289 3.36 -5.21 -8.80
CA ASP A 289 3.40 -6.03 -7.59
C ASP A 289 4.35 -5.37 -6.57
N PHE A 290 3.81 -4.88 -5.45
CA PHE A 290 4.53 -4.19 -4.36
C PHE A 290 4.52 -5.06 -3.09
N PRO A 291 5.30 -6.15 -3.07
CA PRO A 291 5.10 -7.21 -2.10
C PRO A 291 5.62 -6.87 -0.71
N LEU A 292 5.06 -7.51 0.32
CA LEU A 292 5.69 -7.60 1.62
C LEU A 292 6.88 -8.57 1.55
N GLN A 293 8.08 -8.00 1.53
CA GLN A 293 9.32 -8.71 1.28
C GLN A 293 9.76 -9.53 2.50
N THR A 294 10.31 -10.72 2.28
CA THR A 294 10.85 -11.54 3.37
C THR A 294 12.18 -10.95 3.87
N ILE A 295 12.24 -10.61 5.16
CA ILE A 295 13.42 -10.04 5.84
C ILE A 295 13.83 -10.89 7.05
N LYS A 296 15.07 -10.73 7.52
CA LYS A 296 15.60 -11.44 8.70
C LYS A 296 15.13 -10.74 9.98
N VAL A 297 14.81 -11.53 11.02
CA VAL A 297 14.52 -11.01 12.36
C VAL A 297 15.80 -11.01 13.20
N VAL A 298 16.42 -9.85 13.40
CA VAL A 298 17.66 -9.72 14.17
C VAL A 298 17.45 -10.20 15.62
N GLY A 299 18.34 -11.08 16.08
CA GLY A 299 18.24 -11.73 17.40
C GLY A 299 17.36 -12.98 17.45
N TYR A 300 16.80 -13.42 16.32
CA TYR A 300 15.99 -14.62 16.19
C TYR A 300 16.45 -15.46 14.99
N ASP A 301 16.40 -16.80 15.10
CA ASP A 301 16.82 -17.73 14.03
C ASP A 301 15.69 -17.95 13.00
N ARG A 302 15.18 -16.86 12.41
CA ARG A 302 14.09 -16.89 11.42
C ARG A 302 14.00 -15.62 10.57
N SER A 303 13.27 -15.75 9.47
CA SER A 303 12.79 -14.65 8.63
C SER A 303 11.25 -14.60 8.63
N ASN A 304 10.70 -13.47 8.21
CA ASN A 304 9.26 -13.20 8.11
C ASN A 304 8.98 -12.17 7.01
N LEU A 305 7.72 -12.01 6.61
CA LEU A 305 7.31 -10.86 5.79
C LEU A 305 7.56 -9.56 6.55
N SER A 306 7.94 -8.50 5.83
CA SER A 306 8.20 -7.15 6.32
C SER A 306 6.91 -6.46 6.80
N MET A 307 6.33 -6.99 7.87
CA MET A 307 5.13 -6.46 8.52
C MET A 307 5.18 -6.66 10.04
N ASP A 308 4.68 -5.69 10.80
CA ASP A 308 4.64 -5.69 12.26
C ASP A 308 3.93 -6.90 12.88
N TYR A 309 2.79 -7.35 12.33
CA TYR A 309 2.11 -8.57 12.76
C TYR A 309 2.98 -9.82 12.55
N ASN A 310 3.72 -9.89 11.45
CA ASN A 310 4.65 -10.98 11.20
C ASN A 310 5.85 -10.93 12.17
N PHE A 311 6.29 -9.74 12.58
CA PHE A 311 7.26 -9.57 13.66
C PHE A 311 6.68 -10.01 15.02
N LEU A 312 5.45 -9.62 15.37
CA LEU A 312 4.72 -10.06 16.57
C LEU A 312 4.66 -11.60 16.66
N CYS A 313 4.32 -12.26 15.56
CA CYS A 313 4.32 -13.72 15.44
C CYS A 313 5.73 -14.33 15.43
N ALA A 314 6.74 -13.62 14.96
CA ALA A 314 8.12 -14.07 14.99
C ALA A 314 8.75 -13.97 16.40
N GLN A 315 8.40 -12.93 17.14
CA GLN A 315 9.11 -12.47 18.33
C GLN A 315 8.40 -12.75 19.66
N ASN A 316 7.06 -12.84 19.66
CA ASN A 316 6.21 -12.96 20.86
C ASN A 316 5.02 -13.93 20.70
N ASP A 317 5.12 -14.95 19.84
CA ASP A 317 4.04 -15.93 19.56
C ASP A 317 2.67 -15.31 19.20
N CYS A 318 2.68 -14.18 18.47
CA CYS A 318 1.48 -13.40 18.10
C CYS A 318 0.73 -12.78 19.31
N LYS A 319 1.32 -12.76 20.51
CA LYS A 319 0.72 -12.15 21.71
C LYS A 319 0.95 -10.65 21.68
N GLN A 320 -0.13 -9.88 21.81
CA GLN A 320 -0.11 -8.41 21.77
C GLN A 320 0.46 -7.75 23.03
N GLU A 321 0.70 -8.51 24.10
CA GLU A 321 1.16 -8.05 25.40
C GLU A 321 2.46 -8.76 25.83
N ALA A 322 3.32 -8.06 26.58
CA ALA A 322 4.54 -8.62 27.16
C ALA A 322 4.98 -7.84 28.42
N ASP A 323 6.01 -8.32 29.11
CA ASP A 323 6.70 -7.52 30.14
C ASP A 323 7.66 -6.49 29.51
N GLN A 324 8.04 -5.46 30.27
CA GLN A 324 8.85 -4.36 29.75
C GLN A 324 10.19 -4.83 29.17
N ALA A 325 10.87 -5.79 29.81
CA ALA A 325 12.15 -6.30 29.32
C ALA A 325 12.01 -7.06 27.99
N THR A 326 10.85 -7.70 27.77
CA THR A 326 10.49 -8.30 26.50
C THR A 326 10.12 -7.23 25.47
N CYS A 327 9.41 -6.17 25.86
CA CYS A 327 9.10 -5.03 25.00
C CYS A 327 10.38 -4.34 24.49
N ASP A 328 11.31 -3.98 25.38
CA ASP A 328 12.59 -3.33 25.04
C ASP A 328 13.41 -4.17 24.04
N ARG A 329 13.44 -5.50 24.24
CA ARG A 329 14.13 -6.45 23.37
C ARG A 329 13.47 -6.55 21.99
N ILE A 330 12.14 -6.48 21.94
CA ILE A 330 11.36 -6.55 20.70
C ILE A 330 11.50 -5.25 19.90
N GLU A 331 11.44 -4.09 20.55
CA GLU A 331 11.68 -2.79 19.90
C GLU A 331 13.05 -2.79 19.22
N GLN A 332 14.10 -3.15 19.97
CA GLN A 332 15.47 -3.17 19.44
C GLN A 332 15.64 -4.21 18.31
N SER A 333 15.07 -5.41 18.47
CA SER A 333 15.08 -6.46 17.44
C SER A 333 14.42 -6.00 16.13
N THR A 334 13.26 -5.35 16.21
CA THR A 334 12.53 -4.83 15.04
C THR A 334 13.31 -3.69 14.38
N TYR A 335 13.80 -2.73 15.17
CA TYR A 335 14.64 -1.62 14.67
C TYR A 335 15.88 -2.14 13.92
N ASP A 336 16.63 -3.06 14.53
CA ASP A 336 17.85 -3.62 13.92
C ASP A 336 17.53 -4.42 12.65
N SER A 337 16.36 -5.07 12.58
CA SER A 337 15.90 -5.81 11.39
C SER A 337 15.60 -4.88 10.22
N LEU A 338 14.94 -3.75 10.46
CA LEU A 338 14.67 -2.74 9.43
C LEU A 338 15.96 -2.06 8.95
N MET A 339 16.84 -1.67 9.89
CA MET A 339 18.15 -1.08 9.54
C MET A 339 19.03 -2.04 8.74
N ALA A 340 19.05 -3.34 9.07
CA ALA A 340 19.80 -4.35 8.32
C ALA A 340 19.22 -4.61 6.92
N ALA A 341 17.89 -4.57 6.77
CA ALA A 341 17.24 -4.68 5.46
C ALA A 341 17.58 -3.49 4.56
N VAL A 342 17.55 -2.26 5.08
CA VAL A 342 17.98 -1.06 4.34
C VAL A 342 19.46 -1.11 4.01
N ASP A 343 20.34 -1.48 4.94
CA ASP A 343 21.79 -1.57 4.68
C ASP A 343 22.09 -2.54 3.52
N ALA A 344 21.43 -3.71 3.53
CA ALA A 344 21.58 -4.71 2.48
C ALA A 344 21.13 -4.22 1.10
N LEU A 345 20.01 -3.47 1.04
CA LEU A 345 19.49 -2.89 -0.20
C LEU A 345 20.34 -1.70 -0.69
N TYR A 346 20.71 -0.79 0.23
CA TYR A 346 21.45 0.44 -0.04
C TYR A 346 22.85 0.16 -0.59
N ASN A 347 23.51 -0.88 -0.09
CA ASN A 347 24.80 -1.36 -0.57
C ASN A 347 24.70 -2.47 -1.62
N GLY A 348 23.47 -2.83 -2.03
CA GLY A 348 23.15 -3.93 -2.92
C GLY A 348 22.40 -3.47 -4.18
N ASN A 349 21.33 -4.19 -4.53
CA ASN A 349 20.55 -3.96 -5.76
C ASN A 349 19.69 -2.66 -5.77
N ARG A 350 19.67 -1.89 -4.67
CA ARG A 350 18.83 -0.68 -4.48
C ARG A 350 17.32 -0.90 -4.66
N ALA A 351 16.84 -2.15 -4.60
CA ALA A 351 15.40 -2.40 -4.69
C ALA A 351 14.63 -1.65 -3.59
N PRO A 352 13.40 -1.19 -3.85
CA PRO A 352 12.58 -0.56 -2.83
C PRO A 352 12.35 -1.51 -1.64
N LEU A 353 12.47 -0.99 -0.41
CA LEU A 353 12.04 -1.71 0.79
C LEU A 353 10.56 -1.42 1.05
N PHE A 354 9.72 -2.44 1.07
CA PHE A 354 8.31 -2.29 1.48
C PHE A 354 8.14 -2.74 2.93
N PHE A 355 7.47 -1.93 3.76
CA PHE A 355 7.12 -2.28 5.13
C PHE A 355 5.64 -1.99 5.41
N GLY A 356 4.91 -3.04 5.80
CA GLY A 356 3.49 -2.97 6.19
C GLY A 356 3.32 -2.89 7.70
N ASN A 357 2.29 -2.18 8.15
CA ASN A 357 2.05 -1.95 9.58
C ASN A 357 0.55 -1.90 9.85
N HIS A 358 0.16 -2.10 11.10
CA HIS A 358 -1.19 -1.82 11.57
C HIS A 358 -1.16 -0.60 12.49
N PHE A 359 -2.28 0.11 12.62
CA PHE A 359 -2.41 1.11 13.68
C PHE A 359 -2.65 0.44 15.05
N ASN A 360 -1.56 0.04 15.69
CA ASN A 360 -1.55 -0.66 16.98
C ASN A 360 -0.50 -0.08 17.94
N THR A 361 -0.63 -0.44 19.21
CA THR A 361 0.38 -0.20 20.26
C THR A 361 0.82 -1.51 20.93
N TRP A 362 0.88 -2.61 20.16
CA TRP A 362 1.22 -3.93 20.69
C TRP A 362 2.60 -3.92 21.35
N VAL A 363 2.75 -4.76 22.39
CA VAL A 363 4.03 -5.01 23.06
C VAL A 363 4.64 -3.69 23.56
N CYS A 364 3.90 -2.99 24.43
CA CYS A 364 4.27 -1.67 24.96
C CYS A 364 4.52 -0.58 23.89
N GLY A 365 4.02 -0.73 22.65
CA GLY A 365 4.32 0.16 21.53
C GLY A 365 5.64 -0.13 20.80
N ALA A 366 6.28 -1.28 21.06
CA ALA A 366 7.61 -1.61 20.55
C ALA A 366 7.75 -1.50 19.01
N TYR A 367 6.72 -1.86 18.24
CA TYR A 367 6.74 -1.75 16.77
C TYR A 367 6.68 -0.29 16.31
N GLN A 368 5.80 0.51 16.92
CA GLN A 368 5.69 1.94 16.64
C GLN A 368 6.98 2.68 16.99
N ASN A 369 7.55 2.42 18.18
CA ASN A 369 8.80 3.01 18.61
C ASN A 369 9.96 2.63 17.68
N ALA A 370 10.07 1.35 17.31
CA ALA A 370 11.09 0.84 16.40
C ALA A 370 11.02 1.48 15.02
N LEU A 371 9.82 1.59 14.43
CA LEU A 371 9.59 2.23 13.14
C LEU A 371 9.90 3.73 13.19
N THR A 372 9.48 4.42 14.25
CA THR A 372 9.75 5.86 14.47
C THR A 372 11.25 6.13 14.53
N ARG A 373 11.99 5.34 15.33
CA ARG A 373 13.45 5.42 15.42
C ARG A 373 14.11 5.12 14.07
N PHE A 374 13.68 4.06 13.40
CA PHE A 374 14.18 3.68 12.08
C PHE A 374 14.00 4.80 11.05
N MET A 375 12.85 5.47 11.00
CA MET A 375 12.63 6.59 10.07
C MET A 375 13.65 7.72 10.26
N ILE A 376 13.89 8.11 11.52
CA ILE A 376 14.84 9.17 11.89
C ILE A 376 16.28 8.74 11.60
N ASP A 377 16.69 7.58 12.12
CA ASP A 377 18.07 7.11 12.05
C ASP A 377 18.48 6.70 10.61
N ALA A 378 17.58 6.11 9.83
CA ALA A 378 17.85 5.77 8.43
C ALA A 378 17.94 7.01 7.53
N SER A 379 17.09 8.02 7.74
CA SER A 379 17.19 9.31 7.02
C SER A 379 18.53 10.00 7.31
N ALA A 380 19.00 9.96 8.57
CA ALA A 380 20.28 10.52 8.96
C ALA A 380 21.50 9.71 8.45
N GLN A 381 21.39 8.39 8.34
CA GLN A 381 22.48 7.50 7.95
C GLN A 381 22.67 7.38 6.43
N TYR A 382 21.59 7.46 5.64
CA TYR A 382 21.58 7.14 4.22
C TYR A 382 21.17 8.36 3.37
N PRO A 383 22.12 9.17 2.85
CA PRO A 383 21.79 10.46 2.22
C PRO A 383 20.96 10.34 0.93
N ASP A 384 21.03 9.19 0.24
CA ASP A 384 20.24 8.92 -0.97
C ASP A 384 18.94 8.13 -0.67
N LEU A 385 18.55 7.99 0.60
CA LEU A 385 17.31 7.32 1.00
C LEU A 385 16.12 8.26 0.82
N LYS A 386 15.01 7.70 0.33
CA LYS A 386 13.75 8.42 0.14
C LYS A 386 12.58 7.60 0.68
N PHE A 387 11.87 8.18 1.65
CA PHE A 387 10.60 7.66 2.12
C PHE A 387 9.48 8.14 1.20
N VAL A 388 8.91 7.23 0.41
CA VAL A 388 7.91 7.55 -0.62
C VAL A 388 6.67 6.70 -0.45
N SER A 389 5.52 7.21 -0.91
CA SER A 389 4.30 6.40 -0.98
C SER A 389 4.37 5.37 -2.12
N ASN A 390 3.45 4.40 -2.13
CA ASN A 390 3.32 3.47 -3.25
C ASN A 390 2.93 4.21 -4.54
N ALA A 391 2.00 5.17 -4.47
CA ALA A 391 1.65 6.05 -5.59
C ALA A 391 2.85 6.82 -6.14
N ASP A 392 3.73 7.35 -5.28
CA ASP A 392 4.93 8.06 -5.74
C ASP A 392 5.95 7.10 -6.36
N LEU A 393 6.06 5.86 -5.86
CA LEU A 393 6.85 4.81 -6.50
C LEU A 393 6.28 4.42 -7.87
N VAL A 394 4.95 4.29 -8.04
CA VAL A 394 4.31 4.08 -9.36
C VAL A 394 4.71 5.20 -10.32
N LYS A 395 4.54 6.47 -9.92
CA LYS A 395 4.91 7.62 -10.78
C LYS A 395 6.40 7.59 -11.14
N TRP A 396 7.28 7.24 -10.19
CA TRP A 396 8.71 7.13 -10.46
C TRP A 396 9.04 5.99 -11.43
N LEU A 397 8.41 4.81 -11.28
CA LEU A 397 8.58 3.65 -12.15
C LEU A 397 8.05 3.93 -13.56
N GLU A 398 6.81 4.42 -13.69
CA GLU A 398 6.19 4.77 -14.98
C GLU A 398 6.95 5.90 -15.71
N ALA A 399 7.71 6.74 -14.98
CA ALA A 399 8.58 7.72 -15.59
C ALA A 399 9.88 7.13 -16.16
N GLN A 400 10.36 5.95 -15.75
CA GLN A 400 11.63 5.40 -16.25
C GLN A 400 11.50 4.85 -17.68
N ASP A 401 12.62 4.79 -18.41
CA ASP A 401 12.67 4.07 -19.68
C ASP A 401 12.69 2.56 -19.41
N GLN A 402 11.96 1.75 -20.19
CA GLN A 402 11.85 0.29 -19.97
C GLN A 402 13.22 -0.41 -19.84
N ALA A 403 14.21 -0.02 -20.67
CA ALA A 403 15.55 -0.58 -20.65
C ALA A 403 16.39 -0.20 -19.39
N VAL A 404 15.91 0.72 -18.56
CA VAL A 404 16.42 0.96 -17.20
C VAL A 404 15.75 -0.02 -16.23
N LEU A 405 14.42 -0.12 -16.25
CA LEU A 405 13.64 -1.03 -15.41
C LEU A 405 14.08 -2.49 -15.59
N ASP A 406 14.23 -2.95 -16.83
CA ASP A 406 14.72 -4.29 -17.17
C ASP A 406 16.08 -4.60 -16.53
N LYS A 407 16.98 -3.60 -16.46
CA LYS A 407 18.30 -3.76 -15.82
C LYS A 407 18.20 -3.79 -14.31
N LEU A 408 17.29 -3.00 -13.72
CA LEU A 408 17.06 -3.00 -12.28
C LEU A 408 16.51 -4.36 -11.82
N VAL A 409 15.52 -4.90 -12.53
CA VAL A 409 14.96 -6.24 -12.33
C VAL A 409 16.02 -7.34 -12.54
N ALA A 410 16.86 -7.21 -13.58
CA ALA A 410 17.93 -8.17 -13.87
C ALA A 410 19.04 -8.27 -12.80
N GLN A 411 19.09 -7.37 -11.81
CA GLN A 411 19.96 -7.53 -10.64
C GLN A 411 19.52 -8.68 -9.72
N GLY A 412 18.25 -9.09 -9.79
CA GLY A 412 17.67 -10.14 -8.96
C GLY A 412 17.49 -9.74 -7.50
N ALA A 413 17.22 -10.73 -6.65
CA ALA A 413 16.95 -10.53 -5.22
C ALA A 413 18.24 -10.34 -4.40
N GLN A 414 18.24 -9.31 -3.57
CA GLN A 414 19.24 -9.12 -2.53
C GLN A 414 19.09 -10.17 -1.44
N SER A 415 20.21 -10.66 -0.94
CA SER A 415 20.28 -11.50 0.26
C SER A 415 21.34 -10.96 1.22
N TYR A 416 21.14 -11.19 2.50
CA TYR A 416 22.00 -10.78 3.63
C TYR A 416 21.77 -11.76 4.78
#